data_AF-A0AAN0MDP5-F1
#
_entry.id   AF-A0AAN0MDP5-F1
#
_cell.length_a   1.000
_cell.length_b   1.000
_cell.length_c   1.000
_cell.angle_alpha   90.00
_cell.angle_beta   90.00
_cell.angle_gamma   90.00
#
_symmetry.space_group_name_H-M   'P 1'
#
loop_
_entity.id
_entity.type
_entity.pdbx_description
1 polymer ?
#
loop_
_entity_poly.entity_id
_entity_poly.type
_entity_poly.pdbx_seq_one_letter_code
_entity_poly.pdbx_strand_id
1 'polypeptide(L)'
;MTMTKFAKLGCVMAGAVLIAGCEVAPDGSRGITDTGIDGGPLEDGVASIWVDPDGCQHWFIDDGIEGYMSPRLNRDGTPRCDAREDTRTTMLTKDGSSIIMEPEPNR
;
A
#
# COMPACT_ATOMS: atom_id res chain seq x y z
N MET A 1 -5.32 -31.26 -34.82
CA MET A 1 -6.39 -31.18 -33.78
C MET A 1 -5.90 -30.64 -32.43
N THR A 2 -4.64 -30.20 -32.33
CA THR A 2 -3.98 -29.68 -31.11
C THR A 2 -3.98 -28.15 -31.04
N MET A 3 -3.82 -27.45 -32.17
CA MET A 3 -3.65 -25.97 -32.21
C MET A 3 -4.87 -25.19 -31.70
N THR A 4 -6.09 -25.66 -31.99
CA THR A 4 -7.34 -25.05 -31.50
C THR A 4 -7.57 -25.26 -29.99
N LYS A 5 -6.95 -26.30 -29.41
CA LYS A 5 -6.99 -26.53 -27.95
C LYS A 5 -6.04 -25.57 -27.22
N PHE A 6 -4.85 -25.33 -27.78
CA PHE A 6 -3.90 -24.35 -27.24
C PHE A 6 -4.41 -22.91 -27.32
N ALA A 7 -5.06 -22.53 -28.43
CA ALA A 7 -5.68 -21.21 -28.55
C ALA A 7 -6.81 -20.98 -27.53
N LYS A 8 -7.67 -22.00 -27.31
CA LYS A 8 -8.72 -21.95 -26.29
C LYS A 8 -8.15 -21.86 -24.87
N LEU A 9 -7.13 -22.67 -24.57
CA LEU A 9 -6.47 -22.63 -23.26
C LEU A 9 -5.80 -21.27 -23.00
N GLY A 10 -5.16 -20.69 -24.03
CA GLY A 10 -4.57 -19.35 -23.95
C GLY A 10 -5.60 -18.25 -23.69
N CYS A 11 -6.75 -18.26 -24.37
CA CYS A 11 -7.83 -17.30 -24.11
C CYS A 11 -8.43 -17.44 -22.70
N VAL A 12 -8.58 -18.67 -22.19
CA VAL A 12 -9.08 -18.90 -20.83
C VAL A 12 -8.10 -18.37 -19.79
N MET A 13 -6.81 -18.64 -19.95
CA MET A 13 -5.78 -18.13 -19.03
C MET A 13 -5.68 -16.60 -19.08
N ALA A 14 -5.69 -16.00 -20.29
CA ALA A 14 -5.70 -14.54 -20.43
C ALA A 14 -6.94 -13.89 -19.80
N GLY A 15 -8.11 -14.52 -19.94
CA GLY A 15 -9.35 -14.08 -19.29
C GLY A 15 -9.26 -14.16 -17.76
N ALA A 16 -8.69 -15.25 -17.22
CA ALA A 16 -8.51 -15.40 -15.78
C ALA A 16 -7.55 -14.35 -15.18
N VAL A 17 -6.44 -14.05 -15.88
CA VAL A 17 -5.47 -13.03 -15.45
C VAL A 17 -6.09 -11.64 -15.42
N LEU A 18 -6.92 -11.28 -16.41
CA LEU A 18 -7.55 -9.96 -16.47
C LEU A 18 -8.58 -9.70 -15.38
N ILE A 19 -9.14 -10.74 -14.75
CA ILE A 19 -10.19 -10.62 -13.72
C ILE A 19 -9.62 -10.77 -12.30
N ALA A 20 -8.32 -11.11 -12.15
CA ALA A 20 -7.70 -11.40 -10.86
C ALA A 20 -7.61 -10.20 -9.89
N GLY A 21 -7.79 -8.96 -10.36
CA GLY A 21 -7.73 -7.75 -9.52
C GLY A 21 -9.06 -7.33 -8.89
N CYS A 22 -10.12 -8.12 -9.02
CA CYS A 22 -11.41 -7.78 -8.40
C CYS A 22 -11.47 -8.34 -6.98
N GLU A 23 -11.03 -7.55 -6.01
CA GLU A 23 -11.08 -7.84 -4.58
C GLU A 23 -12.46 -7.52 -3.98
N VAL A 24 -13.00 -8.45 -3.18
CA VAL A 24 -14.29 -8.30 -2.49
C VAL A 24 -14.11 -8.78 -1.05
N ALA A 25 -14.46 -7.95 -0.08
CA ALA A 25 -14.38 -8.31 1.34
C ALA A 25 -15.23 -9.58 1.62
N PRO A 26 -14.64 -10.67 2.17
CA PRO A 26 -15.32 -11.96 2.29
C PRO A 26 -16.56 -11.97 3.20
N ASP A 27 -16.66 -11.03 4.14
CA ASP A 27 -17.68 -10.99 5.20
C ASP A 27 -18.61 -9.77 5.13
N GLY A 28 -18.46 -8.90 4.12
CA GLY A 28 -19.20 -7.65 4.01
C GLY A 28 -18.88 -6.64 5.13
N SER A 29 -17.80 -6.84 5.88
CA SER A 29 -17.33 -5.86 6.85
C SER A 29 -16.85 -4.59 6.14
N ARG A 30 -17.02 -3.45 6.83
CA ARG A 30 -16.51 -2.14 6.39
C ARG A 30 -15.12 -1.86 6.98
N GLY A 31 -14.44 -2.90 7.48
CA GLY A 31 -13.08 -2.80 8.01
C GLY A 31 -12.07 -2.64 6.90
N ILE A 32 -10.91 -2.08 7.21
CA ILE A 32 -9.78 -2.09 6.27
C ILE A 32 -9.14 -3.48 6.42
N THR A 33 -9.52 -4.39 5.52
CA THR A 33 -9.08 -5.78 5.51
C THR A 33 -8.39 -6.03 4.18
N ASP A 34 -7.17 -6.54 4.25
CA ASP A 34 -6.44 -7.00 3.08
C ASP A 34 -7.05 -8.33 2.60
N THR A 35 -7.39 -8.41 1.31
CA THR A 35 -7.98 -9.60 0.69
C THR A 35 -7.01 -10.34 -0.24
N GLY A 36 -5.73 -9.97 -0.20
CA GLY A 36 -4.63 -10.59 -0.92
C GLY A 36 -4.28 -12.00 -0.45
N ILE A 37 -3.15 -12.52 -0.93
CA ILE A 37 -2.71 -13.91 -0.73
C ILE A 37 -2.37 -14.19 0.74
N ASP A 38 -1.85 -13.20 1.46
CA ASP A 38 -1.59 -13.18 2.90
C ASP A 38 -2.63 -12.32 3.66
N GLY A 39 -3.84 -12.24 3.10
CA GLY A 39 -4.94 -11.42 3.59
C GLY A 39 -5.26 -11.64 5.06
N GLY A 40 -5.60 -10.54 5.72
CA GLY A 40 -5.92 -10.49 7.13
C GLY A 40 -6.50 -9.13 7.51
N PRO A 41 -7.01 -8.98 8.74
CA PRO A 41 -7.25 -7.65 9.26
C PRO A 41 -5.92 -6.88 9.22
N LEU A 42 -5.94 -5.63 8.77
CA LEU A 42 -4.86 -4.70 9.08
C LEU A 42 -4.97 -4.42 10.59
N GLU A 43 -4.40 -5.33 11.40
CA GLU A 43 -4.35 -5.28 12.87
C GLU A 43 -3.32 -4.24 13.31
N ASP A 44 -3.44 -3.03 12.78
CA ASP A 44 -4.19 -1.94 13.36
C ASP A 44 -4.16 -0.84 12.29
N GLY A 45 -5.20 -0.02 12.13
CA GLY A 45 -5.14 1.18 11.29
C GLY A 45 -4.11 2.25 11.75
N VAL A 46 -3.02 1.84 12.40
CA VAL A 46 -1.84 2.61 12.79
C VAL A 46 -1.03 2.89 11.54
N ALA A 47 -1.46 3.92 10.81
CA ALA A 47 -0.62 4.53 9.81
C ALA A 47 0.63 5.11 10.47
N SER A 48 1.79 4.79 9.91
CA SER A 48 3.02 5.52 10.23
C SER A 48 2.95 6.90 9.59
N ILE A 49 3.63 7.88 10.20
CA ILE A 49 3.86 9.16 9.54
C ILE A 49 5.14 9.01 8.74
N TRP A 50 5.07 9.35 7.47
CA TRP A 50 6.25 9.62 6.66
C TRP A 50 6.44 11.13 6.52
N VAL A 51 7.69 11.59 6.52
CA VAL A 51 8.03 13.00 6.35
C VAL A 51 8.92 13.14 5.12
N ASP A 52 8.46 13.93 4.15
CA ASP A 52 9.23 14.31 2.97
C ASP A 52 10.44 15.18 3.32
N PRO A 53 11.47 15.26 2.45
CA PRO A 53 12.60 16.16 2.64
C PRO A 53 12.24 17.65 2.70
N ASP A 54 11.06 18.06 2.26
CA ASP A 54 10.55 19.42 2.39
C ASP A 54 9.80 19.65 3.73
N GLY A 55 9.66 18.61 4.56
CA GLY A 55 9.00 18.63 5.85
C GLY A 55 7.52 18.23 5.80
N CYS A 56 6.95 17.94 4.63
CA CYS A 56 5.54 17.58 4.48
C CYS A 56 5.26 16.14 4.91
N GLN A 57 4.12 15.95 5.58
CA GLN A 57 3.78 14.67 6.21
C GLN A 57 2.77 13.88 5.39
N HIS A 58 2.94 12.58 5.38
CA HIS A 58 2.03 11.63 4.75
C HIS A 58 1.68 10.51 5.74
N TRP A 59 0.42 10.07 5.72
CA TRP A 59 0.05 8.79 6.30
C TRP A 59 0.55 7.68 5.38
N PHE A 60 1.20 6.67 5.95
CA PHE A 60 1.70 5.51 5.25
C PHE A 60 1.21 4.23 5.94
N ILE A 61 0.72 3.29 5.14
CA ILE A 61 0.35 1.95 5.57
C ILE A 61 1.01 0.96 4.60
N ASP A 62 1.77 0.03 5.17
CA ASP A 62 2.34 -1.09 4.45
C ASP A 62 1.39 -2.29 4.52
N ASP A 63 1.04 -2.86 3.37
CA ASP A 63 0.22 -4.06 3.22
C ASP A 63 1.04 -5.25 2.69
N GLY A 64 2.37 -5.18 2.78
CA GLY A 64 3.29 -6.24 2.37
C GLY A 64 3.85 -6.01 0.96
N ILE A 65 3.09 -6.36 -0.09
CA ILE A 65 3.48 -6.07 -1.49
C ILE A 65 3.00 -4.69 -1.91
N GLU A 66 1.82 -4.28 -1.43
CA GLU A 66 1.18 -3.01 -1.69
C GLU A 66 1.39 -2.02 -0.53
N GLY A 67 1.43 -0.72 -0.85
CA GLY A 67 1.55 0.34 0.15
C GLY A 67 0.60 1.49 -0.16
N TYR A 68 -0.10 1.98 0.85
CA TYR A 68 -1.03 3.10 0.73
C TYR A 68 -0.46 4.35 1.37
N MET A 69 -0.64 5.48 0.69
CA MET A 69 -0.13 6.76 1.14
C MET A 69 -1.14 7.87 0.89
N SER A 70 -1.31 8.76 1.86
CA SER A 70 -2.11 9.97 1.69
C SER A 70 -1.49 11.18 2.37
N PRO A 71 -1.61 12.39 1.81
CA PRO A 71 -1.13 13.60 2.47
C PRO A 71 -1.82 13.79 3.81
N ARG A 72 -1.04 14.08 4.85
CA ARG A 72 -1.59 14.48 6.15
C ARG A 72 -1.97 15.95 6.06
N LEU A 73 -3.25 16.24 6.22
CA LEU A 73 -3.78 17.60 6.06
C LEU A 73 -4.01 18.31 7.40
N ASN A 74 -3.88 19.63 7.38
CA ASN A 74 -4.40 20.52 8.40
C ASN A 74 -5.93 20.63 8.31
N ARG A 75 -6.56 21.25 9.31
CA ARG A 75 -8.03 21.42 9.34
C ARG A 75 -8.57 22.27 8.19
N ASP A 76 -7.75 23.14 7.63
CA ASP A 76 -8.05 23.98 6.47
C ASP A 76 -7.81 23.27 5.13
N GLY A 77 -7.35 22.01 5.16
CA GLY A 77 -7.09 21.20 3.97
C GLY A 77 -5.72 21.42 3.34
N THR A 78 -4.85 22.27 3.89
CA THR A 78 -3.47 22.36 3.40
C THR A 78 -2.65 21.15 3.85
N PRO A 79 -1.59 20.76 3.13
CA PRO A 79 -0.61 19.81 3.64
C PRO A 79 -0.06 20.26 4.99
N ARG A 80 0.07 19.32 5.91
CA ARG A 80 0.79 19.53 7.16
C ARG A 80 2.27 19.34 6.88
N CYS A 81 3.03 20.41 7.01
CA CYS A 81 4.48 20.37 6.88
C CYS A 81 5.11 21.02 8.11
N ASP A 82 6.11 20.36 8.69
CA ASP A 82 6.93 20.92 9.75
C ASP A 82 8.19 21.55 9.12
N ALA A 83 9.07 22.16 9.92
CA ALA A 83 10.36 22.62 9.39
C ALA A 83 11.10 21.44 8.74
N ARG A 84 11.86 21.69 7.66
CA ARG A 84 12.65 20.66 6.98
C ARG A 84 13.42 19.82 8.00
N GLU A 85 12.91 18.62 8.24
CA GLU A 85 13.42 17.75 9.27
C GLU A 85 14.49 16.82 8.66
N ASP A 86 15.62 16.71 9.35
CA ASP A 86 16.58 15.59 9.22
C ASP A 86 16.04 14.34 9.93
N THR A 87 14.73 14.14 9.92
CA THR A 87 14.13 13.11 10.74
C THR A 87 14.14 11.82 9.97
N ARG A 88 15.12 10.99 10.34
CA ARG A 88 15.06 9.54 10.20
C ARG A 88 13.74 9.06 10.79
N THR A 89 12.73 8.98 9.93
CA THR A 89 11.41 8.54 10.32
C THR A 89 11.42 7.03 10.25
N THR A 90 11.08 6.37 11.36
CA THR A 90 10.93 4.92 11.35
C THR A 90 9.52 4.60 10.89
N MET A 91 9.40 3.73 9.89
CA MET A 91 8.11 3.24 9.43
C MET A 91 7.85 1.86 10.03
N LEU A 92 6.61 1.60 10.42
CA LEU A 92 6.16 0.27 10.80
C LEU A 92 5.70 -0.49 9.55
N THR A 93 6.17 -1.72 9.40
CA THR A 93 5.77 -2.64 8.34
C THR A 93 4.64 -3.56 8.79
N LYS A 94 4.01 -4.27 7.85
CA LYS A 94 2.90 -5.20 8.12
C LYS A 94 3.22 -6.25 9.19
N ASP A 95 4.48 -6.69 9.28
CA ASP A 95 4.96 -7.66 10.27
C ASP A 95 5.29 -7.05 11.65
N GLY A 96 5.01 -5.76 11.86
CA GLY A 96 5.31 -5.02 13.08
C GLY A 96 6.79 -4.68 13.25
N SER A 97 7.63 -4.97 12.25
CA SER A 97 9.02 -4.52 12.25
C SER A 97 9.11 -3.03 11.89
N SER A 98 10.28 -2.45 12.14
CA SER A 98 10.48 -1.01 12.01
C SER A 98 11.65 -0.73 11.08
N ILE A 99 11.41 -0.04 9.97
CA ILE A 99 12.45 0.33 9.00
C ILE A 99 12.86 1.78 9.20
N ILE A 100 14.16 2.05 9.23
CA ILE A 100 14.68 3.43 9.25
C ILE A 100 14.68 3.93 7.82
N MET A 101 14.10 5.11 7.57
CA MET A 101 14.21 5.77 6.27
C MET A 101 15.69 5.98 5.91
N GLU A 102 16.10 5.45 4.75
CA GLU A 102 17.37 5.83 4.14
C GLU A 102 17.33 7.34 3.82
N PRO A 103 18.40 8.10 4.13
CA PRO A 103 18.48 9.48 3.66
C PRO A 103 18.48 9.52 2.13
N GLU A 104 17.62 10.37 1.56
CA GLU A 104 17.59 10.59 0.11
C GLU A 104 18.97 11.04 -0.42
N PRO A 105 19.44 10.50 -1.54
CA PRO A 105 20.71 10.92 -2.13
C PRO A 105 20.64 12.41 -2.51
N ASN A 106 21.71 13.14 -2.17
CA ASN A 106 21.84 14.53 -2.61
C ASN A 106 21.86 14.57 -4.15
N ARG A 107 20.82 15.15 -4.76
CA ARG A 107 20.83 15.49 -6.19
C ARG A 107 21.83 16.59 -6.49
#